data_AF-A0AAW7Y1P1-F1
#
_entry.id   AF-A0AAW7Y1P1-F1
#
_cell.length_a   1.000
_cell.length_b   1.000
_cell.length_c   1.000
_cell.angle_alpha   90.00
_cell.angle_beta   90.00
_cell.angle_gamma   90.00
#
_symmetry.space_group_name_H-M   'P 1'
#
loop_
_entity.id
_entity.type
_entity.pdbx_description
1 polymer ?
#
loop_
_entity_poly.entity_id
_entity_poly.type
_entity_poly.pdbx_seq_one_letter_code
_entity_poly.pdbx_strand_id
1 'polypeptide(L)'
;MSRQVESKEAVRALSTHTEVVDEACYEHAGVLHYSESNKAAIAALTKHQLAYDLDDEHGVQIHSSVKRLLDRVTSRYRFRERHGEFSNQIENLDYAVDSYRRVKDFNDDKKQNYLDEIREITVEINDALVETVSSFHRIVADEFSMVTDVDDKIRQIGRCKREIGRINDIFEHLSVKKLREWVQTDIHLERILLKVLKSKIDLALKDLNVSNKKMVDMLAKLQRDKKSSKLNRIIDVFAIKFQDDKTFSPSIDSIECLPDCLSQVSETEVRAYGNTNSELQADDLIDLAVRALASGERKKGKTSDLDSIEVMDVREDEEEFELNEVDEALELMFEAIKADLNILPLSAAQSYMMFDLNIELEDWLLLVDGYISAQKIGLKSIVQIKEEREVILPYDGNVIISDIVFEAIGGA
;
A
#
# COMPACT_ATOMS: atom_id res chain seq x y z
N MET A 1 -23.33 35.87 34.88
CA MET A 1 -24.04 36.95 34.17
C MET A 1 -23.17 37.64 33.11
N SER A 2 -21.86 37.89 33.29
CA SER A 2 -21.06 38.58 32.25
C SER A 2 -20.79 37.74 30.99
N ARG A 3 -20.45 36.44 31.11
CA ARG A 3 -20.17 35.56 29.95
C ARG A 3 -21.30 35.44 28.92
N GLN A 4 -22.56 35.47 29.35
CA GLN A 4 -23.72 35.41 28.44
C GLN A 4 -24.01 36.73 27.73
N VAL A 5 -23.55 37.85 28.30
CA VAL A 5 -23.65 39.17 27.68
C VAL A 5 -22.50 39.34 26.69
N GLU A 6 -21.29 38.94 27.08
CA GLU A 6 -20.09 38.91 26.23
C GLU A 6 -20.30 38.02 24.99
N SER A 7 -20.92 36.84 25.13
CA SER A 7 -21.20 35.97 23.99
C SER A 7 -22.24 36.56 23.03
N LYS A 8 -23.28 37.23 23.55
CA LYS A 8 -24.29 37.92 22.72
C LYS A 8 -23.71 39.13 21.99
N GLU A 9 -22.81 39.88 22.64
CA GLU A 9 -22.13 41.02 22.04
C GLU A 9 -21.13 40.57 20.96
N ALA A 10 -20.38 39.49 21.20
CA ALA A 10 -19.48 38.91 20.20
C ALA A 10 -20.24 38.40 18.96
N VAL A 11 -21.37 37.71 19.13
CA VAL A 11 -22.22 37.26 18.02
C VAL A 11 -22.85 38.45 17.27
N ARG A 12 -23.24 39.51 17.99
CA ARG A 12 -23.74 40.74 17.35
C ARG A 12 -22.66 41.45 16.54
N ALA A 13 -21.43 41.53 17.06
CA ALA A 13 -20.29 42.09 16.33
C ALA A 13 -19.99 41.30 15.05
N LEU A 14 -20.03 39.97 15.10
CA LEU A 14 -19.92 39.11 13.91
C LEU A 14 -21.04 39.38 12.92
N SER A 15 -22.30 39.44 13.37
CA SER A 15 -23.45 39.67 12.48
C SER A 15 -23.47 41.05 11.83
N THR A 16 -22.86 42.05 12.47
CA THR A 16 -22.81 43.43 11.95
C THR A 16 -21.73 43.60 10.90
N HIS A 17 -20.69 42.76 10.93
CA HIS A 17 -19.53 42.84 10.04
C HIS A 17 -19.38 41.59 9.17
N THR A 18 -20.46 40.84 8.95
CA THR A 18 -20.46 39.55 8.24
C THR A 18 -19.90 39.66 6.82
N GLU A 19 -20.23 40.71 6.07
CA GLU A 19 -19.78 40.89 4.69
C GLU A 19 -18.26 41.07 4.59
N VAL A 20 -17.67 41.87 5.50
CA VAL A 20 -16.22 42.12 5.56
C VAL A 20 -15.46 40.87 6.02
N VAL A 21 -16.06 40.09 6.92
CA VAL A 21 -15.47 38.82 7.41
C VAL A 21 -15.54 37.75 6.31
N ASP A 22 -16.63 37.69 5.54
CA ASP A 22 -16.81 36.73 4.44
C ASP A 22 -15.83 37.03 3.29
N GLU A 23 -15.75 38.28 2.84
CA GLU A 23 -14.81 38.73 1.79
C GLU A 23 -13.35 38.48 2.21
N ALA A 24 -12.97 38.78 3.46
CA ALA A 24 -11.63 38.51 3.96
C ALA A 24 -11.30 37.01 4.12
N CYS A 25 -12.30 36.18 4.45
CA CYS A 25 -12.11 34.73 4.52
C CYS A 25 -11.93 34.10 3.13
N TYR A 26 -12.66 34.58 2.11
CA TYR A 26 -12.62 34.04 0.75
C TYR A 26 -11.44 34.57 -0.08
N GLU A 27 -11.15 35.87 -0.05
CA GLU A 27 -10.19 36.50 -0.97
C GLU A 27 -8.78 36.63 -0.39
N HIS A 28 -8.67 36.81 0.94
CA HIS A 28 -7.39 37.14 1.60
C HIS A 28 -6.92 36.11 2.63
N ALA A 29 -7.45 34.88 2.55
CA ALA A 29 -7.09 33.77 3.44
C ALA A 29 -7.26 34.04 4.96
N GLY A 30 -8.08 35.04 5.32
CA GLY A 30 -8.35 35.47 6.68
C GLY A 30 -7.56 36.70 7.15
N VAL A 31 -6.87 37.42 6.26
CA VAL A 31 -6.17 38.68 6.55
C VAL A 31 -7.06 39.87 6.21
N LEU A 32 -7.34 40.72 7.21
CA LEU A 32 -8.01 42.01 7.05
C LEU A 32 -6.95 43.08 6.83
N HIS A 33 -6.86 43.62 5.62
CA HIS A 33 -6.06 44.80 5.36
C HIS A 33 -6.70 46.05 5.97
N TYR A 34 -5.88 46.93 6.56
CA TYR A 34 -6.34 48.19 7.14
C TYR A 34 -6.83 49.15 6.04
N SER A 35 -8.12 49.09 5.71
CA SER A 35 -8.85 50.09 4.92
C SER A 35 -9.64 51.02 5.85
N GLU A 36 -9.87 52.29 5.48
CA GLU A 36 -10.65 53.24 6.28
C GLU A 36 -12.09 52.75 6.57
N SER A 37 -12.65 51.92 5.70
CA SER A 37 -13.93 51.24 5.89
C SER A 37 -13.87 50.12 6.95
N ASN A 38 -12.71 49.47 7.13
CA ASN A 38 -12.55 48.28 7.96
C ASN A 38 -12.06 48.58 9.39
N LYS A 39 -11.64 49.82 9.68
CA LYS A 39 -11.12 50.21 11.01
C LYS A 39 -12.12 49.99 12.15
N ALA A 40 -13.41 50.28 11.93
CA ALA A 40 -14.45 50.07 12.93
C ALA A 40 -14.75 48.59 13.18
N ALA A 41 -14.74 47.78 12.10
CA ALA A 41 -14.94 46.33 12.16
C ALA A 41 -13.75 45.64 12.86
N ILE A 42 -12.52 46.03 12.52
CA ILE A 42 -11.28 45.53 13.14
C ILE A 42 -11.28 45.84 14.65
N ALA A 43 -11.58 47.08 15.05
CA ALA A 43 -11.62 47.45 16.46
C ALA A 43 -12.69 46.67 17.26
N ALA A 44 -13.86 46.40 16.65
CA ALA A 44 -14.91 45.60 17.27
C ALA A 44 -14.52 44.11 17.38
N LEU A 45 -13.89 43.55 16.34
CA LEU A 45 -13.47 42.15 16.30
C LEU A 45 -12.28 41.88 17.25
N THR A 46 -11.28 42.77 17.32
CA THR A 46 -10.16 42.67 18.27
C THR A 46 -10.63 42.82 19.72
N LYS A 47 -11.61 43.72 19.98
CA LYS A 47 -12.21 43.89 21.32
C LYS A 47 -12.88 42.61 21.85
N HIS A 48 -13.45 41.79 20.96
CA HIS A 48 -14.10 40.52 21.32
C HIS A 48 -13.19 39.29 21.16
N GLN A 49 -11.87 39.47 20.96
CA GLN A 49 -10.89 38.38 20.70
C GLN A 49 -11.20 37.54 19.46
N LEU A 50 -11.97 38.08 18.52
CA LEU A 50 -12.35 37.41 17.27
C LEU A 50 -11.33 37.65 16.15
N ALA A 51 -10.40 38.58 16.34
CA ALA A 51 -9.28 38.85 15.46
C ALA A 51 -8.05 39.26 16.29
N TYR A 52 -6.86 38.99 15.77
CA TYR A 52 -5.58 39.37 16.39
C TYR A 52 -4.71 40.12 15.38
N ASP A 53 -4.01 41.14 15.88
CA ASP A 53 -3.07 41.89 15.06
C ASP A 53 -1.80 41.04 14.91
N LEU A 54 -1.44 40.68 13.67
CA LEU A 54 -0.05 40.32 13.37
C LEU A 54 0.72 41.61 13.08
N ASP A 55 2.03 41.61 13.33
CA ASP A 55 2.96 42.73 13.12
C ASP A 55 2.58 43.64 11.95
N ASP A 56 2.86 44.95 12.10
CA ASP A 56 2.42 46.09 11.26
C ASP A 56 2.48 45.90 9.72
N GLU A 57 3.22 44.91 9.20
CA GLU A 57 3.26 44.53 7.78
C GLU A 57 2.17 43.54 7.32
N HIS A 58 1.60 42.71 8.20
CA HIS A 58 0.74 41.57 7.83
C HIS A 58 -0.76 41.78 8.09
N GLY A 59 -1.16 42.91 8.70
CA GLY A 59 -2.56 43.24 8.95
C GLY A 59 -3.21 42.40 10.05
N VAL A 60 -4.53 42.57 10.21
CA VAL A 60 -5.29 41.91 11.29
C VAL A 60 -5.81 40.56 10.82
N GLN A 61 -5.46 39.48 11.50
CA GLN A 61 -5.93 38.14 11.12
C GLN A 61 -7.16 37.74 11.95
N ILE A 62 -8.17 37.19 11.27
CA ILE A 62 -9.34 36.63 11.91
C ILE A 62 -8.94 35.38 12.71
N HIS A 63 -9.46 35.23 13.93
CA HIS A 63 -9.17 34.11 14.79
C HIS A 63 -9.57 32.78 14.12
N SER A 64 -8.75 31.75 14.30
CA SER A 64 -8.93 30.43 13.67
C SER A 64 -10.29 29.81 13.96
N SER A 65 -10.87 30.08 15.12
CA SER A 65 -12.23 29.62 15.50
C SER A 65 -13.34 30.19 14.62
N VAL A 66 -13.26 31.48 14.24
CA VAL A 66 -14.26 32.13 13.37
C VAL A 66 -14.10 31.62 11.94
N LYS A 67 -12.85 31.46 11.49
CA LYS A 67 -12.53 30.83 10.21
C LYS A 67 -13.08 29.39 10.14
N ARG A 68 -12.84 28.56 11.16
CA ARG A 68 -13.38 27.19 11.23
C ARG A 68 -14.91 27.15 11.21
N LEU A 69 -15.59 28.13 11.85
CA LEU A 69 -17.05 28.21 11.82
C LEU A 69 -17.57 28.54 10.43
N LEU A 70 -17.01 29.56 9.77
CA LEU A 70 -17.35 29.90 8.38
C LEU A 70 -17.05 28.76 7.42
N ASP A 71 -15.90 28.11 7.58
CA ASP A 71 -15.52 26.97 6.74
C ASP A 71 -16.46 25.75 6.98
N ARG A 72 -16.97 25.57 8.20
CA ARG A 72 -17.99 24.53 8.53
C ARG A 72 -19.33 24.84 7.87
N VAL A 73 -19.75 26.11 7.86
CA VAL A 73 -21.02 26.55 7.26
C VAL A 73 -20.98 26.53 5.73
N THR A 74 -19.83 26.84 5.13
CA THR A 74 -19.69 26.97 3.67
C THR A 74 -19.36 25.65 2.96
N SER A 75 -19.16 24.56 3.73
CA SER A 75 -19.00 23.17 3.24
C SER A 75 -17.87 22.98 2.22
N ARG A 76 -16.98 23.98 2.04
CA ARG A 76 -15.78 23.93 1.20
C ARG A 76 -14.51 23.91 2.05
N TYR A 77 -14.51 23.08 3.08
CA TYR A 77 -13.28 22.83 3.82
C TYR A 77 -12.29 22.14 2.89
N ARG A 78 -11.05 22.62 2.87
CA ARG A 78 -9.97 21.97 2.11
C ARG A 78 -9.85 20.54 2.61
N PHE A 79 -10.23 19.58 1.76
CA PHE A 79 -10.14 18.14 2.00
C PHE A 79 -8.84 17.72 2.73
N ARG A 80 -7.73 18.40 2.41
CA ARG A 80 -6.40 18.22 3.01
C ARG A 80 -6.31 18.45 4.53
N GLU A 81 -7.06 19.38 5.11
CA GLU A 81 -6.90 19.76 6.52
C GLU A 81 -7.63 18.80 7.47
N ARG A 82 -8.75 18.19 7.05
CA ARG A 82 -9.56 17.29 7.91
C ARG A 82 -8.92 15.95 8.23
N HIS A 83 -8.09 15.42 7.35
CA HIS A 83 -7.49 14.08 7.57
C HIS A 83 -6.47 14.05 8.72
N GLY A 84 -5.80 15.17 8.99
CA GLY A 84 -4.96 15.33 10.18
C GLY A 84 -5.78 15.52 11.46
N GLU A 85 -7.05 15.90 11.35
CA GLU A 85 -7.92 16.13 12.51
C GLU A 85 -8.40 14.82 13.14
N PHE A 86 -8.48 13.70 12.43
CA PHE A 86 -8.93 12.43 13.02
C PHE A 86 -8.02 11.97 14.17
N SER A 87 -6.70 12.11 14.06
CA SER A 87 -5.78 11.77 15.15
C SER A 87 -6.03 12.66 16.37
N ASN A 88 -6.14 13.97 16.14
CA ASN A 88 -6.41 14.94 17.20
C ASN A 88 -7.78 14.71 17.86
N GLN A 89 -8.81 14.36 17.08
CA GLN A 89 -10.14 14.05 17.58
C GLN A 89 -10.13 12.78 18.43
N ILE A 90 -9.35 11.77 18.04
CA ILE A 90 -9.18 10.53 18.81
C ILE A 90 -8.41 10.80 20.12
N GLU A 91 -7.38 11.64 20.08
CA GLU A 91 -6.65 12.07 21.29
C GLU A 91 -7.54 12.89 22.24
N ASN A 92 -8.35 13.80 21.70
CA ASN A 92 -9.34 14.55 22.48
C ASN A 92 -10.39 13.61 23.10
N LEU A 93 -10.82 12.59 22.35
CA LEU A 93 -11.74 11.58 22.86
C LEU A 93 -11.10 10.80 24.02
N ASP A 94 -9.83 10.40 23.90
CA ASP A 94 -9.07 9.71 24.95
C ASP A 94 -8.97 10.58 26.21
N TYR A 95 -8.62 11.86 26.05
CA TYR A 95 -8.54 12.82 27.16
C TYR A 95 -9.91 13.05 27.84
N ALA A 96 -10.98 13.14 27.06
CA ALA A 96 -12.34 13.32 27.57
C ALA A 96 -12.81 12.06 28.34
N VAL A 97 -12.49 10.85 27.84
CA VAL A 97 -12.76 9.59 28.52
C VAL A 97 -11.99 9.49 29.84
N ASP A 98 -10.71 9.86 29.87
CA ASP A 98 -9.92 9.87 31.11
C ASP A 98 -10.38 10.93 32.11
N SER A 99 -10.83 12.08 31.62
CA SER A 99 -11.41 13.13 32.48
C SER A 99 -12.77 12.73 33.05
N TYR A 100 -13.61 12.05 32.26
CA TYR A 100 -14.86 11.44 32.72
C TYR A 100 -14.59 10.43 33.85
N ARG A 101 -13.60 9.55 33.69
CA ARG A 101 -13.22 8.55 34.70
C ARG A 101 -12.82 9.17 36.03
N ARG A 102 -12.02 10.23 36.00
CA ARG A 102 -11.56 10.93 37.21
C ARG A 102 -12.69 11.57 38.01
N VAL A 103 -13.80 11.90 37.36
CA VAL A 103 -14.89 12.68 37.95
C VAL A 103 -16.13 11.83 38.27
N LYS A 104 -16.19 10.61 37.74
CA LYS A 104 -17.33 9.68 37.83
C LYS A 104 -17.88 9.48 39.24
N ASP A 105 -17.01 9.43 40.26
CA ASP A 105 -17.40 9.10 41.64
C ASP A 105 -17.70 10.32 42.52
N PHE A 106 -17.37 11.54 42.05
CA PHE A 106 -17.36 12.75 42.90
C PHE A 106 -18.39 13.81 42.53
N ASN A 107 -18.81 13.90 41.26
CA ASN A 107 -19.68 15.00 40.83
C ASN A 107 -20.55 14.63 39.61
N ASP A 108 -21.86 14.50 39.82
CA ASP A 108 -22.82 14.13 38.77
C ASP A 108 -23.01 15.22 37.69
N ASP A 109 -22.92 16.50 38.03
CA ASP A 109 -23.07 17.59 37.04
C ASP A 109 -21.86 17.62 36.08
N LYS A 110 -20.65 17.50 36.63
CA LYS A 110 -19.43 17.45 35.80
C LYS A 110 -19.35 16.17 34.99
N LYS A 111 -19.83 15.05 35.54
CA LYS A 111 -19.95 13.77 34.84
C LYS A 111 -20.83 13.88 33.59
N GLN A 112 -21.97 14.57 33.69
CA GLN A 112 -22.83 14.81 32.51
C GLN A 112 -22.14 15.71 31.48
N ASN A 113 -21.45 16.76 31.90
CA ASN A 113 -20.71 17.62 30.97
C ASN A 113 -19.65 16.85 30.16
N TYR A 114 -18.87 15.98 30.82
CA TYR A 114 -17.90 15.14 30.11
C TYR A 114 -18.57 14.07 29.22
N LEU A 115 -19.73 13.55 29.59
CA LEU A 115 -20.49 12.65 28.71
C LEU A 115 -21.00 13.36 27.45
N ASP A 116 -21.47 14.59 27.59
CA ASP A 116 -21.92 15.40 26.47
C ASP A 116 -20.74 15.81 25.57
N GLU A 117 -19.57 16.13 26.15
CA GLU A 117 -18.33 16.36 25.41
C GLU A 117 -17.90 15.11 24.62
N ILE A 118 -17.93 13.92 25.23
CA ILE A 118 -17.64 12.65 24.54
C ILE A 118 -18.65 12.39 23.40
N ARG A 119 -19.93 12.72 23.60
CA ARG A 119 -20.95 12.60 22.55
C ARG A 119 -20.69 13.56 21.40
N GLU A 120 -20.33 14.81 21.70
CA GLU A 120 -20.00 15.82 20.71
C GLU A 120 -18.82 15.37 19.86
N ILE A 121 -17.70 14.99 20.48
CA ILE A 121 -16.50 14.48 19.77
C ILE A 121 -16.86 13.25 18.92
N THR A 122 -17.71 12.35 19.44
CA THR A 122 -18.18 11.17 18.70
C THR A 122 -18.99 11.56 17.45
N VAL A 123 -19.86 12.57 17.56
CA VAL A 123 -20.63 13.08 16.43
C VAL A 123 -19.72 13.75 15.41
N GLU A 124 -18.74 14.54 15.86
CA GLU A 124 -17.78 15.21 14.97
C GLU A 124 -16.92 14.20 14.17
N ILE A 125 -16.46 13.13 14.81
CA ILE A 125 -15.73 12.04 14.12
C ILE A 125 -16.63 11.40 13.06
N ASN A 126 -17.90 11.15 13.40
CA ASN A 126 -18.85 10.53 12.47
C ASN A 126 -19.20 11.45 11.28
N ASP A 127 -19.42 12.73 11.52
CA ASP A 127 -19.71 13.70 10.46
C ASP A 127 -18.50 13.86 9.52
N ALA A 128 -17.28 13.93 10.08
CA ALA A 128 -16.05 13.95 9.31
C ALA A 128 -15.87 12.66 8.48
N LEU A 129 -16.22 11.49 9.02
CA LEU A 129 -16.22 10.22 8.29
C LEU A 129 -17.21 10.22 7.13
N VAL A 130 -18.46 10.64 7.35
CA VAL A 130 -19.49 10.66 6.29
C VAL A 130 -19.11 11.62 5.16
N GLU A 131 -18.57 12.79 5.50
CA GLU A 131 -18.14 13.77 4.50
C GLU A 131 -16.92 13.29 3.72
N THR A 132 -15.94 12.65 4.37
CA THR A 132 -14.78 12.07 3.67
C THR A 132 -15.18 10.93 2.74
N VAL A 133 -16.05 10.02 3.19
CA VAL A 133 -16.60 8.95 2.31
C VAL A 133 -17.34 9.55 1.12
N SER A 134 -18.14 10.59 1.35
CA SER A 134 -18.89 11.30 0.29
C SER A 134 -17.95 12.03 -0.68
N SER A 135 -16.86 12.62 -0.19
CA SER A 135 -15.83 13.22 -1.02
C SER A 135 -15.13 12.18 -1.89
N PHE A 136 -14.76 11.01 -1.35
CA PHE A 136 -14.19 9.92 -2.13
C PHE A 136 -15.17 9.38 -3.17
N HIS A 137 -16.46 9.26 -2.82
CA HIS A 137 -17.50 8.90 -3.78
C HIS A 137 -17.62 9.94 -4.90
N ARG A 138 -17.55 11.23 -4.57
CA ARG A 138 -17.54 12.29 -5.58
C ARG A 138 -16.31 12.18 -6.47
N ILE A 139 -15.12 11.96 -5.93
CA ILE A 139 -13.90 11.76 -6.74
C ILE A 139 -14.09 10.57 -7.71
N VAL A 140 -14.62 9.44 -7.23
CA VAL A 140 -14.90 8.27 -8.06
C VAL A 140 -15.98 8.53 -9.12
N ALA A 141 -16.99 9.36 -8.81
CA ALA A 141 -18.13 9.62 -9.69
C ALA A 141 -17.90 10.76 -10.69
N ASP A 142 -17.16 11.80 -10.30
CA ASP A 142 -16.98 13.07 -11.02
C ASP A 142 -15.79 12.99 -12.01
N GLU A 143 -14.79 12.13 -11.74
CA GLU A 143 -13.54 12.06 -12.53
C GLU A 143 -13.61 11.26 -13.86
N PHE A 144 -14.77 11.27 -14.53
CA PHE A 144 -14.85 10.92 -15.96
C PHE A 144 -15.02 12.14 -16.88
N SER A 145 -15.24 13.35 -16.36
CA SER A 145 -15.67 14.49 -17.21
C SER A 145 -14.59 15.55 -17.49
N MET A 146 -13.65 15.85 -16.57
CA MET A 146 -12.92 17.14 -16.64
C MET A 146 -11.39 17.14 -16.48
N VAL A 147 -10.71 15.99 -16.44
CA VAL A 147 -9.22 15.99 -16.43
C VAL A 147 -8.67 15.54 -17.79
N THR A 148 -7.87 16.41 -18.40
CA THR A 148 -7.29 16.28 -19.73
C THR A 148 -6.00 15.44 -19.77
N ASP A 149 -5.31 15.26 -18.65
CA ASP A 149 -4.06 14.50 -18.56
C ASP A 149 -4.22 13.21 -17.72
N VAL A 150 -3.79 12.08 -18.29
CA VAL A 150 -3.81 10.76 -17.65
C VAL A 150 -2.82 10.69 -16.48
N ASP A 151 -1.71 11.44 -16.54
CA ASP A 151 -0.67 11.40 -15.51
C ASP A 151 -1.07 12.13 -14.24
N ASP A 152 -1.75 13.27 -14.38
CA ASP A 152 -2.34 13.96 -13.25
C ASP A 152 -3.44 13.13 -12.58
N LYS A 153 -4.26 12.39 -13.36
CA LYS A 153 -5.25 11.45 -12.82
C LYS A 153 -4.58 10.34 -11.99
N ILE A 154 -3.54 9.70 -12.52
CA ILE A 154 -2.82 8.65 -11.80
C ILE A 154 -2.23 9.21 -10.50
N ARG A 155 -1.72 10.44 -10.51
CA ARG A 155 -1.17 11.10 -9.31
C ARG A 155 -2.25 11.39 -8.28
N GLN A 156 -3.41 11.89 -8.68
CA GLN A 156 -4.54 12.21 -7.81
C GLN A 156 -5.16 10.96 -7.18
N ILE A 157 -5.45 9.93 -7.98
CA ILE A 157 -5.98 8.65 -7.49
C ILE A 157 -4.97 7.96 -6.56
N GLY A 158 -3.69 7.93 -6.94
CA GLY A 158 -2.63 7.38 -6.10
C GLY A 158 -2.47 8.12 -4.77
N ARG A 159 -2.77 9.43 -4.73
CA ARG A 159 -2.81 10.21 -3.49
C ARG A 159 -4.01 9.83 -2.63
N CYS A 160 -5.22 9.79 -3.21
CA CYS A 160 -6.44 9.39 -2.49
C CYS A 160 -6.28 8.00 -1.85
N LYS A 161 -5.67 7.05 -2.57
CA LYS A 161 -5.36 5.71 -2.03
C LYS A 161 -4.45 5.75 -0.79
N ARG A 162 -3.40 6.57 -0.80
CA ARG A 162 -2.53 6.73 0.38
C ARG A 162 -3.27 7.35 1.56
N GLU A 163 -4.18 8.28 1.28
CA GLU A 163 -5.00 8.93 2.31
C GLU A 163 -6.02 7.94 2.91
N ILE A 164 -6.67 7.12 2.09
CA ILE A 164 -7.49 5.99 2.53
C ILE A 164 -6.70 5.03 3.43
N GLY A 165 -5.46 4.69 3.05
CA GLY A 165 -4.57 3.85 3.87
C GLY A 165 -4.36 4.43 5.27
N ARG A 166 -4.00 5.71 5.36
CA ARG A 166 -3.80 6.38 6.67
C ARG A 166 -5.07 6.40 7.52
N ILE A 167 -6.23 6.64 6.92
CA ILE A 167 -7.51 6.62 7.64
C ILE A 167 -7.75 5.22 8.21
N ASN A 168 -7.56 4.18 7.39
CA ASN A 168 -7.68 2.79 7.84
C ASN A 168 -6.70 2.49 8.98
N ASP A 169 -5.44 2.91 8.89
CA ASP A 169 -4.43 2.70 9.93
C ASP A 169 -4.85 3.38 11.26
N ILE A 170 -5.33 4.63 11.20
CA ILE A 170 -5.80 5.38 12.37
C ILE A 170 -6.99 4.67 13.04
N PHE A 171 -7.95 4.18 12.26
CA PHE A 171 -9.11 3.47 12.80
C PHE A 171 -8.79 2.03 13.23
N GLU A 172 -7.79 1.39 12.63
CA GLU A 172 -7.27 0.10 13.10
C GLU A 172 -6.55 0.25 14.45
N HIS A 173 -5.82 1.36 14.65
CA HIS A 173 -5.29 1.74 15.95
C HIS A 173 -6.39 2.02 16.99
N LEU A 174 -7.55 2.52 16.57
CA LEU A 174 -8.78 2.56 17.37
C LEU A 174 -9.42 1.16 17.49
N SER A 175 -8.61 0.17 17.83
CA SER A 175 -9.03 -1.23 17.91
C SER A 175 -10.15 -1.44 18.92
N VAL A 176 -10.94 -2.51 18.72
CA VAL A 176 -11.95 -2.97 19.68
C VAL A 176 -11.33 -3.22 21.08
N LYS A 177 -10.02 -3.44 21.17
CA LYS A 177 -9.29 -3.56 22.44
C LYS A 177 -9.19 -2.21 23.15
N LYS A 178 -8.77 -1.13 22.47
CA LYS A 178 -8.77 0.24 23.03
C LYS A 178 -10.17 0.71 23.41
N LEU A 179 -11.17 0.49 22.55
CA LEU A 179 -12.55 0.85 22.85
C LEU A 179 -13.10 0.09 24.09
N ARG A 180 -12.75 -1.19 24.26
CA ARG A 180 -13.10 -1.96 25.47
C ARG A 180 -12.33 -1.48 26.70
N GLU A 181 -11.05 -1.15 26.54
CA GLU A 181 -10.24 -0.54 27.60
C GLU A 181 -10.84 0.80 28.04
N TRP A 182 -11.42 1.58 27.13
CA TRP A 182 -12.13 2.83 27.42
C TRP A 182 -13.45 2.60 28.18
N VAL A 183 -14.25 1.64 27.75
CA VAL A 183 -15.60 1.38 28.28
C VAL A 183 -15.59 0.71 29.66
N GLN A 184 -14.69 -0.25 29.92
CA GLN A 184 -14.66 -1.09 31.12
C GLN A 184 -16.07 -1.54 31.59
N THR A 185 -16.62 -0.90 32.64
CA THR A 185 -17.86 -1.29 33.34
C THR A 185 -19.01 -0.29 33.21
N ASP A 186 -18.87 0.77 32.40
CA ASP A 186 -19.89 1.83 32.29
C ASP A 186 -20.84 1.63 31.10
N ILE A 187 -22.10 1.30 31.38
CA ILE A 187 -23.15 1.04 30.37
C ILE A 187 -23.41 2.27 29.48
N HIS A 188 -23.26 3.49 30.01
CA HIS A 188 -23.49 4.70 29.22
C HIS A 188 -22.37 4.95 28.23
N LEU A 189 -21.13 4.73 28.66
CA LEU A 189 -19.95 4.86 27.81
C LEU A 189 -19.90 3.72 26.77
N GLU A 190 -20.30 2.51 27.17
CA GLU A 190 -20.46 1.36 26.28
C GLU A 190 -21.41 1.67 25.12
N ARG A 191 -22.58 2.24 25.43
CA ARG A 191 -23.56 2.57 24.39
C ARG A 191 -23.04 3.60 23.40
N ILE A 192 -22.29 4.61 23.85
CA ILE A 192 -21.79 5.68 22.97
C ILE A 192 -20.61 5.14 22.13
N LEU A 193 -19.60 4.55 22.76
CA LEU A 193 -18.37 4.15 22.07
C LEU A 193 -18.51 2.82 21.31
N LEU A 194 -19.10 1.79 21.91
CA LEU A 194 -19.18 0.46 21.27
C LEU A 194 -20.40 0.30 20.35
N LYS A 195 -21.54 0.93 20.67
CA LYS A 195 -22.75 0.79 19.83
C LYS A 195 -22.86 1.86 18.76
N VAL A 196 -22.58 3.12 19.08
CA VAL A 196 -22.73 4.23 18.13
C VAL A 196 -21.46 4.43 17.33
N LEU A 197 -20.33 4.73 17.99
CA LEU A 197 -19.08 5.05 17.30
C LEU A 197 -18.56 3.86 16.48
N LYS A 198 -18.42 2.67 17.08
CA LYS A 198 -17.93 1.48 16.36
C LYS A 198 -18.80 1.12 15.16
N SER A 199 -20.13 1.05 15.33
CA SER A 199 -21.02 0.68 14.23
C SER A 199 -20.93 1.66 13.05
N LYS A 200 -20.67 2.94 13.32
CA LYS A 200 -20.51 3.96 12.29
C LYS A 200 -19.14 3.91 11.63
N ILE A 201 -18.07 3.68 12.40
CA ILE A 201 -16.73 3.44 11.87
C ILE A 201 -16.74 2.21 10.97
N ASP A 202 -17.29 1.08 11.41
CA ASP A 202 -17.34 -0.16 10.63
C ASP A 202 -18.05 0.04 9.28
N LEU A 203 -19.16 0.81 9.28
CA LEU A 203 -19.90 1.15 8.07
C LEU A 203 -19.09 2.07 7.15
N ALA A 204 -18.48 3.14 7.71
CA ALA A 204 -17.65 4.06 6.95
C ALA A 204 -16.41 3.36 6.35
N LEU A 205 -15.73 2.48 7.09
CA LEU A 205 -14.60 1.69 6.61
C LEU A 205 -15.04 0.72 5.50
N LYS A 206 -16.23 0.13 5.59
CA LYS A 206 -16.77 -0.72 4.53
C LYS A 206 -17.00 0.07 3.25
N ASP A 207 -17.65 1.23 3.33
CA ASP A 207 -17.93 2.09 2.18
C ASP A 207 -16.63 2.64 1.57
N LEU A 208 -15.67 3.02 2.42
CA LEU A 208 -14.36 3.50 2.01
C LEU A 208 -13.55 2.40 1.32
N ASN A 209 -13.63 1.15 1.78
CA ASN A 209 -13.03 0.00 1.10
C ASN A 209 -13.67 -0.29 -0.27
N VAL A 210 -14.98 -0.10 -0.41
CA VAL A 210 -15.66 -0.20 -1.72
C VAL A 210 -15.14 0.86 -2.68
N SER A 211 -15.04 2.12 -2.23
CA SER A 211 -14.45 3.21 -3.02
C SER A 211 -12.98 2.96 -3.35
N ASN A 212 -12.20 2.41 -2.41
CA ASN A 212 -10.79 2.06 -2.63
C ASN A 212 -10.63 1.01 -3.74
N LYS A 213 -11.44 -0.07 -3.71
CA LYS A 213 -11.43 -1.09 -4.77
C LYS A 213 -11.70 -0.48 -6.14
N LYS A 214 -12.73 0.38 -6.24
CA LYS A 214 -13.04 1.10 -7.49
C LYS A 214 -11.89 2.00 -7.96
N MET A 215 -11.24 2.71 -7.04
CA MET A 215 -10.05 3.53 -7.36
C MET A 215 -8.88 2.67 -7.85
N VAL A 216 -8.66 1.49 -7.27
CA VAL A 216 -7.61 0.55 -7.72
C VAL A 216 -7.90 0.03 -9.13
N ASP A 217 -9.13 -0.38 -9.39
CA ASP A 217 -9.55 -0.84 -10.73
C ASP A 217 -9.38 0.27 -11.77
N MET A 218 -9.74 1.50 -11.40
CA MET A 218 -9.57 2.68 -12.26
C MET A 218 -8.10 2.98 -12.52
N LEU A 219 -7.25 2.93 -11.49
CA LEU A 219 -5.82 3.13 -11.63
C LEU A 219 -5.20 2.07 -12.56
N ALA A 220 -5.57 0.80 -12.39
CA ALA A 220 -5.12 -0.29 -13.25
C ALA A 220 -5.55 -0.06 -14.71
N LYS A 221 -6.77 0.42 -14.94
CA LYS A 221 -7.26 0.80 -16.27
C LYS A 221 -6.42 1.94 -16.86
N LEU A 222 -6.23 3.04 -16.13
CA LEU A 222 -5.43 4.18 -16.60
C LEU A 222 -3.98 3.81 -16.90
N GLN A 223 -3.38 2.91 -16.12
CA GLN A 223 -2.04 2.41 -16.40
C GLN A 223 -1.99 1.57 -17.69
N ARG A 224 -3.00 0.74 -17.95
CA ARG A 224 -3.13 0.01 -19.22
C ARG A 224 -3.29 0.98 -20.38
N ASP A 225 -4.17 1.98 -20.24
CA ASP A 225 -4.42 3.00 -21.26
C ASP A 225 -3.16 3.85 -21.53
N LYS A 226 -2.35 4.15 -20.51
CA LYS A 226 -1.05 4.81 -20.67
C LYS A 226 -0.06 3.95 -21.44
N LYS A 227 0.02 2.65 -21.13
CA LYS A 227 0.90 1.71 -21.84
C LYS A 227 0.49 1.57 -23.31
N SER A 228 -0.80 1.40 -23.58
CA SER A 228 -1.32 1.32 -24.95
C SER A 228 -1.13 2.63 -25.71
N SER A 229 -1.36 3.79 -25.09
CA SER A 229 -1.09 5.09 -25.70
C SER A 229 0.39 5.26 -26.06
N LYS A 230 1.32 4.83 -25.18
CA LYS A 230 2.76 4.84 -25.48
C LYS A 230 3.09 3.94 -26.68
N LEU A 231 2.52 2.74 -26.73
CA LEU A 231 2.73 1.79 -27.83
C LEU A 231 2.19 2.36 -29.15
N ASN A 232 0.97 2.88 -29.13
CA ASN A 232 0.34 3.52 -30.29
C ASN A 232 1.17 4.69 -30.79
N ARG A 233 1.70 5.54 -29.89
CA ARG A 233 2.61 6.62 -30.27
C ARG A 233 3.88 6.12 -30.96
N ILE A 234 4.46 5.01 -30.51
CA ILE A 234 5.64 4.41 -31.17
C ILE A 234 5.27 3.90 -32.57
N ILE A 235 4.13 3.22 -32.70
CA ILE A 235 3.60 2.73 -33.97
C ILE A 235 3.32 3.89 -34.93
N ASP A 236 2.71 4.98 -34.46
CA ASP A 236 2.42 6.17 -35.25
C ASP A 236 3.70 6.84 -35.75
N VAL A 237 4.71 6.99 -34.87
CA VAL A 237 6.01 7.55 -35.25
C VAL A 237 6.72 6.66 -36.27
N PHE A 238 6.69 5.33 -36.07
CA PHE A 238 7.23 4.38 -37.03
C PHE A 238 6.49 4.47 -38.38
N ALA A 239 5.16 4.53 -38.38
CA ALA A 239 4.35 4.62 -39.58
C ALA A 239 4.65 5.90 -40.37
N ILE A 240 4.82 7.05 -39.70
CA ILE A 240 5.22 8.31 -40.34
C ILE A 240 6.59 8.16 -40.99
N LYS A 241 7.58 7.64 -40.25
CA LYS A 241 8.94 7.46 -40.77
C LYS A 241 9.03 6.44 -41.90
N PHE A 242 8.22 5.39 -41.86
CA PHE A 242 8.15 4.38 -42.91
C PHE A 242 7.42 4.89 -44.17
N GLN A 243 6.48 5.83 -44.02
CA GLN A 243 5.87 6.52 -45.16
C GLN A 243 6.88 7.42 -45.89
N ASP A 244 7.74 8.10 -45.12
CA ASP A 244 8.82 8.93 -45.67
C ASP A 244 9.91 8.06 -46.33
N ASP A 245 10.39 7.01 -45.65
CA ASP A 245 11.44 6.11 -46.11
C ASP A 245 11.02 4.63 -45.99
N LYS A 246 10.68 4.00 -47.12
CA LYS A 246 10.21 2.59 -47.17
C LYS A 246 11.27 1.54 -46.80
N THR A 247 12.53 1.93 -46.67
CA THR A 247 13.66 1.07 -46.24
C THR A 247 14.05 1.32 -44.79
N PHE A 248 13.32 2.17 -44.07
CA PHE A 248 13.61 2.50 -42.69
C PHE A 248 13.57 1.25 -41.80
N SER A 249 14.73 0.89 -41.26
CA SER A 249 14.88 -0.10 -40.20
C SER A 249 15.49 0.61 -38.98
N PRO A 250 14.88 0.51 -37.79
CA PRO A 250 15.40 1.17 -36.61
C PRO A 250 16.71 0.49 -36.19
N SER A 251 17.83 1.15 -36.46
CA SER A 251 19.18 0.72 -36.03
C SER A 251 19.73 1.70 -34.99
N ILE A 252 20.38 1.17 -33.95
CA ILE A 252 21.00 1.97 -32.88
C ILE A 252 22.12 2.87 -33.46
N ASP A 253 22.73 2.43 -34.56
CA ASP A 253 23.80 3.13 -35.29
C ASP A 253 23.37 4.48 -35.88
N SER A 254 22.06 4.70 -36.05
CA SER A 254 21.49 5.94 -36.59
C SER A 254 21.27 7.04 -35.54
N ILE A 255 21.59 6.77 -34.27
CA ILE A 255 21.42 7.72 -33.16
C ILE A 255 22.71 8.53 -32.99
N GLU A 256 22.72 9.78 -33.47
CA GLU A 256 23.90 10.67 -33.44
C GLU A 256 24.41 11.01 -32.02
N CYS A 257 23.56 10.92 -30.98
CA CYS A 257 23.89 11.20 -29.58
C CYS A 257 23.38 10.08 -28.67
N LEU A 258 24.18 9.03 -28.50
CA LEU A 258 23.93 8.00 -27.49
C LEU A 258 24.37 8.49 -26.10
N PRO A 259 23.55 8.30 -25.04
CA PRO A 259 23.99 8.52 -23.66
C PRO A 259 25.18 7.62 -23.29
N ASP A 260 26.13 8.13 -22.51
CA ASP A 260 27.37 7.41 -22.15
C ASP A 260 27.14 6.00 -21.59
N CYS A 261 26.02 5.78 -20.88
CA CYS A 261 25.63 4.50 -20.30
C CYS A 261 25.21 3.42 -21.32
N LEU A 262 24.98 3.80 -22.58
CA LEU A 262 24.66 2.89 -23.68
C LEU A 262 25.78 2.81 -24.72
N SER A 263 26.92 3.47 -24.48
CA SER A 263 28.08 3.32 -25.34
C SER A 263 28.67 1.92 -25.18
N GLN A 264 28.53 1.09 -26.21
CA GLN A 264 29.26 -0.17 -26.29
C GLN A 264 30.73 0.15 -26.55
N VAL A 265 31.55 0.09 -25.51
CA VAL A 265 33.01 0.11 -25.66
C VAL A 265 33.43 -1.23 -26.25
N SER A 266 34.21 -1.20 -27.34
CA SER A 266 34.77 -2.41 -27.94
C SER A 266 35.60 -3.19 -26.92
N GLU A 267 35.55 -4.53 -27.00
CA GLU A 267 36.27 -5.43 -26.08
C GLU A 267 37.71 -4.96 -25.87
N THR A 268 38.02 -4.56 -24.63
CA THR A 268 39.38 -4.22 -24.27
C THR A 268 40.09 -5.51 -23.92
N GLU A 269 40.92 -6.03 -24.83
CA GLU A 269 41.73 -7.21 -24.55
C GLU A 269 42.71 -6.89 -23.38
N VAL A 270 42.36 -7.36 -22.17
CA VAL A 270 43.25 -7.28 -21.01
C VAL A 270 44.38 -8.29 -21.20
N ARG A 271 45.46 -7.85 -21.83
CA ARG A 271 46.69 -8.64 -21.95
C ARG A 271 47.62 -8.31 -20.79
N ALA A 272 47.81 -9.26 -19.89
CA ALA A 272 48.86 -9.22 -18.89
C ALA A 272 50.17 -9.71 -19.51
N TYR A 273 51.21 -8.89 -19.48
CA TYR A 273 52.57 -9.31 -19.82
C TYR A 273 53.34 -9.58 -18.52
N GLY A 274 54.06 -10.71 -18.47
CA GLY A 274 55.00 -10.97 -17.37
C GLY A 274 56.13 -9.94 -17.40
N ASN A 275 56.52 -9.44 -16.22
CA ASN A 275 57.62 -8.47 -16.11
C ASN A 275 58.96 -9.17 -16.37
N THR A 276 59.51 -9.00 -17.56
CA THR A 276 60.78 -9.61 -17.99
C THR A 276 62.03 -9.02 -17.34
N ASN A 277 61.88 -7.96 -16.53
CA ASN A 277 63.00 -7.23 -15.94
C ASN A 277 63.17 -7.50 -14.43
N SER A 278 62.56 -8.56 -13.90
CA SER A 278 62.71 -8.95 -12.49
C SER A 278 64.01 -9.74 -12.28
N GLU A 279 64.97 -9.17 -11.53
CA GLU A 279 66.24 -9.83 -11.20
C GLU A 279 66.03 -11.12 -10.37
N LEU A 280 64.95 -11.20 -9.60
CA LEU A 280 64.60 -12.38 -8.79
C LEU A 280 64.23 -13.61 -9.63
N GLN A 281 63.81 -13.41 -10.87
CA GLN A 281 63.35 -14.47 -11.78
C GLN A 281 64.29 -14.65 -12.97
N ALA A 282 65.51 -14.08 -12.90
CA ALA A 282 66.44 -14.08 -14.02
C ALA A 282 66.80 -15.50 -14.49
N ASP A 283 67.08 -16.41 -13.55
CA ASP A 283 67.43 -17.80 -13.88
C ASP A 283 66.25 -18.53 -14.53
N ASP A 284 65.03 -18.38 -13.99
CA ASP A 284 63.81 -18.98 -14.56
C ASP A 284 63.48 -18.42 -15.95
N LEU A 285 63.71 -17.12 -16.19
CA LEU A 285 63.50 -16.47 -17.48
C LEU A 285 64.53 -16.93 -18.52
N ILE A 286 65.78 -17.15 -18.12
CA ILE A 286 66.83 -17.72 -18.99
C ILE A 286 66.46 -19.15 -19.38
N ASP A 287 66.04 -19.96 -18.41
CA ASP A 287 65.62 -21.35 -18.64
C ASP A 287 64.40 -21.43 -19.57
N LEU A 288 63.44 -20.51 -19.39
CA LEU A 288 62.26 -20.41 -20.23
C LEU A 288 62.60 -19.88 -21.64
N ALA A 289 63.55 -18.95 -21.77
CA ALA A 289 64.03 -18.48 -23.06
C ALA A 289 64.75 -19.59 -23.85
N VAL A 290 65.56 -20.42 -23.18
CA VAL A 290 66.22 -21.59 -23.80
C VAL A 290 65.18 -22.62 -24.25
N ARG A 291 64.15 -22.89 -23.44
CA ARG A 291 63.04 -23.77 -23.84
C ARG A 291 62.22 -23.21 -25.00
N ALA A 292 61.97 -21.90 -25.01
CA ALA A 292 61.23 -21.24 -26.09
C ALA A 292 62.00 -21.25 -27.42
N LEU A 293 63.34 -21.07 -27.37
CA LEU A 293 64.22 -21.20 -28.52
C LEU A 293 64.29 -22.64 -29.04
N ALA A 294 64.24 -23.64 -28.15
CA ALA A 294 64.19 -25.05 -28.53
C ALA A 294 62.83 -25.47 -29.14
N SER A 295 61.73 -24.85 -28.71
CA SER A 295 60.37 -25.09 -29.23
C SER A 295 60.05 -24.27 -30.49
N GLY A 296 61.07 -23.95 -31.31
CA GLY A 296 60.99 -23.10 -32.49
C GLY A 296 60.20 -23.67 -33.67
N GLU A 297 58.97 -24.12 -33.45
CA GLU A 297 57.94 -24.23 -34.48
C GLU A 297 56.67 -23.54 -33.97
N ARG A 298 56.45 -22.33 -34.47
CA ARG A 298 55.19 -21.60 -34.25
C ARG A 298 54.03 -22.41 -34.83
N LYS A 299 53.28 -23.11 -33.98
CA LYS A 299 51.90 -23.48 -34.31
C LYS A 299 51.11 -22.17 -34.45
N LYS A 300 50.76 -21.83 -35.70
CA LYS A 300 49.76 -20.80 -36.00
C LYS A 300 48.52 -21.13 -35.17
N GLY A 301 48.09 -20.19 -34.34
CA GLY A 301 46.86 -20.31 -33.57
C GLY A 301 45.69 -20.60 -34.52
N LYS A 302 44.94 -21.66 -34.24
CA LYS A 302 43.59 -21.82 -34.76
C LYS A 302 42.75 -20.78 -34.04
N THR A 303 42.22 -19.82 -34.80
CA THR A 303 41.01 -19.11 -34.39
C THR A 303 39.94 -20.17 -34.16
N SER A 304 39.48 -20.31 -32.92
CA SER A 304 38.25 -21.05 -32.67
C SER A 304 37.12 -20.21 -33.25
N ASP A 305 36.60 -20.63 -34.39
CA ASP A 305 35.25 -20.26 -34.79
C ASP A 305 34.36 -20.75 -33.65
N LEU A 306 33.87 -19.81 -32.84
CA LEU A 306 32.72 -20.05 -31.99
C LEU A 306 31.56 -20.22 -32.95
N ASP A 307 31.11 -21.45 -33.11
CA ASP A 307 29.87 -21.75 -33.84
C ASP A 307 28.79 -20.81 -33.31
N SER A 308 28.35 -19.90 -34.17
CA SER A 308 27.19 -19.06 -33.92
C SER A 308 26.00 -19.99 -33.73
N ILE A 309 25.52 -20.11 -32.50
CA ILE A 309 24.25 -20.76 -32.21
C ILE A 309 23.18 -19.88 -32.87
N GLU A 310 22.55 -20.39 -33.92
CA GLU A 310 21.39 -19.74 -34.53
C GLU A 310 20.27 -19.70 -33.49
N VAL A 311 19.98 -18.49 -33.00
CA VAL A 311 18.83 -18.24 -32.14
C VAL A 311 17.58 -18.31 -33.01
N MET A 312 16.85 -19.41 -32.92
CA MET A 312 15.51 -19.52 -33.50
C MET A 312 14.50 -18.70 -32.68
N ASP A 313 13.66 -17.95 -33.37
CA ASP A 313 12.63 -17.07 -32.80
C ASP A 313 11.38 -17.88 -32.43
N VAL A 314 11.26 -18.27 -31.15
CA VAL A 314 10.13 -19.07 -30.60
C VAL A 314 9.01 -18.14 -30.10
N ARG A 315 8.33 -17.44 -31.02
CA ARG A 315 7.19 -16.55 -30.68
C ARG A 315 5.81 -17.12 -31.01
N GLU A 316 5.74 -18.26 -31.69
CA GLU A 316 4.47 -18.88 -32.12
C GLU A 316 4.31 -20.34 -31.71
N ASP A 317 5.20 -20.88 -30.87
CA ASP A 317 4.97 -22.19 -30.26
C ASP A 317 4.11 -21.99 -29.01
N GLU A 318 2.86 -22.46 -29.07
CA GLU A 318 2.10 -22.78 -27.87
C GLU A 318 2.81 -23.96 -27.20
N GLU A 319 3.70 -23.68 -26.24
CA GLU A 319 4.13 -24.72 -25.30
C GLU A 319 2.88 -25.17 -24.53
N GLU A 320 2.29 -26.29 -24.96
CA GLU A 320 1.45 -27.09 -24.09
C GLU A 320 2.33 -27.48 -22.90
N PHE A 321 2.13 -26.82 -21.76
CA PHE A 321 2.68 -27.27 -20.49
C PHE A 321 2.14 -28.68 -20.25
N GLU A 322 2.96 -29.70 -20.52
CA GLU A 322 2.70 -31.05 -20.03
C GLU A 322 2.64 -30.95 -18.51
N LEU A 323 1.43 -31.05 -17.95
CA LEU A 323 1.23 -31.10 -16.52
C LEU A 323 2.02 -32.31 -15.99
N ASN A 324 2.88 -32.09 -15.00
CA ASN A 324 3.58 -33.20 -14.36
C ASN A 324 2.55 -34.17 -13.80
N GLU A 325 2.63 -35.44 -14.18
CA GLU A 325 1.74 -36.52 -13.74
C GLU A 325 1.63 -36.59 -12.19
N VAL A 326 2.67 -36.13 -11.50
CA VAL A 326 2.78 -36.08 -10.03
C VAL A 326 1.93 -34.97 -9.42
N ASP A 327 1.89 -33.81 -10.07
CA ASP A 327 1.09 -32.67 -9.61
C ASP A 327 -0.40 -32.98 -9.78
N GLU A 328 -0.78 -33.62 -10.89
CA GLU A 328 -2.15 -34.10 -11.13
C GLU A 328 -2.57 -35.14 -10.08
N ALA A 329 -1.71 -36.13 -9.79
CA ALA A 329 -1.98 -37.15 -8.78
C ALA A 329 -2.15 -36.54 -7.38
N LEU A 330 -1.37 -35.52 -7.05
CA LEU A 330 -1.46 -34.80 -5.78
C LEU A 330 -2.76 -34.01 -5.68
N GLU A 331 -3.16 -33.28 -6.72
CA GLU A 331 -4.42 -32.55 -6.75
C GLU A 331 -5.63 -33.49 -6.63
N LEU A 332 -5.63 -34.61 -7.36
CA LEU A 332 -6.69 -35.62 -7.30
C LEU A 332 -6.81 -36.24 -5.90
N MET A 333 -5.69 -36.51 -5.23
CA MET A 333 -5.70 -37.03 -3.86
C MET A 333 -6.37 -36.04 -2.90
N PHE A 334 -6.00 -34.76 -2.95
CA PHE A 334 -6.58 -33.75 -2.05
C PHE A 334 -8.00 -33.34 -2.43
N GLU A 335 -8.39 -33.44 -3.70
CA GLU A 335 -9.78 -33.28 -4.13
C GLU A 335 -10.66 -34.42 -3.61
N ALA A 336 -10.19 -35.66 -3.68
CA ALA A 336 -10.89 -36.83 -3.10
C ALA A 336 -11.09 -36.67 -1.58
N ILE A 337 -10.07 -36.19 -0.86
CA ILE A 337 -10.16 -35.91 0.58
C ILE A 337 -11.20 -34.83 0.89
N LYS A 338 -11.35 -33.81 0.03
CA LYS A 338 -12.30 -32.70 0.22
C LYS A 338 -13.73 -33.08 -0.20
N ALA A 339 -13.89 -33.93 -1.20
CA ALA A 339 -15.18 -34.28 -1.79
C ALA A 339 -15.94 -35.35 -0.99
N ASP A 340 -15.26 -36.40 -0.53
CA ASP A 340 -15.91 -37.55 0.15
C ASP A 340 -15.20 -37.94 1.45
N LEU A 341 -15.82 -37.60 2.59
CA LEU A 341 -15.35 -37.98 3.94
C LEU A 341 -15.42 -39.50 4.22
N ASN A 342 -16.11 -40.28 3.37
CA ASN A 342 -16.29 -41.73 3.54
C ASN A 342 -15.09 -42.55 3.05
N ILE A 343 -14.11 -41.93 2.38
CA ILE A 343 -12.90 -42.59 1.86
C ILE A 343 -11.79 -42.62 2.94
N LEU A 344 -12.05 -42.02 4.10
CA LEU A 344 -11.12 -41.98 5.24
C LEU A 344 -11.25 -43.26 6.08
N PRO A 345 -10.14 -43.86 6.57
CA PRO A 345 -8.78 -43.33 6.55
C PRO A 345 -8.04 -43.57 5.22
N LEU A 346 -7.34 -42.55 4.73
CA LEU A 346 -6.49 -42.63 3.53
C LEU A 346 -5.03 -42.39 3.92
N SER A 347 -4.14 -43.30 3.51
CA SER A 347 -2.69 -43.20 3.72
C SER A 347 -2.00 -42.63 2.48
N ALA A 348 -1.02 -41.75 2.68
CA ALA A 348 -0.21 -41.17 1.60
C ALA A 348 0.69 -42.20 0.92
N ALA A 349 1.16 -43.22 1.64
CA ALA A 349 1.87 -44.36 1.06
C ALA A 349 0.93 -45.25 0.21
N GLN A 350 -0.33 -45.40 0.60
CA GLN A 350 -1.31 -46.17 -0.18
C GLN A 350 -1.71 -45.46 -1.47
N SER A 351 -1.86 -44.13 -1.45
CA SER A 351 -2.15 -43.36 -2.66
C SER A 351 -0.99 -43.42 -3.66
N TYR A 352 0.26 -43.36 -3.17
CA TYR A 352 1.45 -43.56 -4.00
C TYR A 352 1.43 -44.89 -4.76
N MET A 353 1.08 -46.00 -4.09
CA MET A 353 0.96 -47.31 -4.74
C MET A 353 -0.19 -47.39 -5.76
N MET A 354 -1.23 -46.56 -5.61
CA MET A 354 -2.36 -46.54 -6.55
C MET A 354 -2.08 -45.73 -7.81
N PHE A 355 -1.25 -44.69 -7.73
CA PHE A 355 -0.93 -43.81 -8.86
C PHE A 355 0.27 -44.27 -9.71
N ASP A 356 1.07 -45.24 -9.22
CA ASP A 356 2.23 -45.80 -9.93
C ASP A 356 3.20 -44.73 -10.48
N LEU A 357 3.56 -43.78 -9.61
CA LEU A 357 4.37 -42.62 -9.97
C LEU A 357 5.87 -42.98 -10.10
N ASN A 358 6.55 -42.39 -11.08
CA ASN A 358 7.99 -42.57 -11.32
C ASN A 358 8.88 -41.70 -10.40
N ILE A 359 8.53 -41.62 -9.11
CA ILE A 359 9.25 -40.84 -8.07
C ILE A 359 9.45 -41.73 -6.85
N GLU A 360 10.49 -41.51 -6.05
CA GLU A 360 10.70 -42.23 -4.80
C GLU A 360 9.65 -41.87 -3.73
N LEU A 361 9.28 -42.83 -2.87
CA LEU A 361 8.27 -42.64 -1.83
C LEU A 361 8.60 -41.47 -0.87
N GLU A 362 9.89 -41.25 -0.61
CA GLU A 362 10.36 -40.16 0.27
C GLU A 362 10.04 -38.78 -0.32
N ASP A 363 10.29 -38.60 -1.62
CA ASP A 363 10.00 -37.36 -2.34
C ASP A 363 8.49 -37.12 -2.42
N TRP A 364 7.70 -38.18 -2.61
CA TRP A 364 6.24 -38.10 -2.58
C TRP A 364 5.70 -37.62 -1.22
N LEU A 365 6.19 -38.21 -0.12
CA LEU A 365 5.78 -37.80 1.23
C LEU A 365 6.18 -36.35 1.54
N LEU A 366 7.33 -35.88 1.02
CA LEU A 366 7.75 -34.49 1.15
C LEU A 366 6.82 -33.53 0.40
N LEU A 367 6.39 -33.88 -0.82
CA LEU A 367 5.44 -33.09 -1.59
C LEU A 367 4.07 -33.01 -0.90
N VAL A 368 3.59 -34.12 -0.36
CA VAL A 368 2.34 -34.19 0.42
C VAL A 368 2.44 -33.30 1.67
N ASP A 369 3.55 -33.35 2.41
CA ASP A 369 3.75 -32.47 3.59
C ASP A 369 3.86 -30.99 3.21
N GLY A 370 4.55 -30.67 2.11
CA GLY A 370 4.61 -29.32 1.55
C GLY A 370 3.21 -28.77 1.23
N TYR A 371 2.34 -29.60 0.63
CA TYR A 371 0.98 -29.23 0.28
C TYR A 371 0.08 -29.09 1.52
N ILE A 372 0.21 -29.97 2.52
CA ILE A 372 -0.46 -29.82 3.83
C ILE A 372 -0.07 -28.50 4.49
N SER A 373 1.22 -28.16 4.47
CA SER A 373 1.74 -26.93 5.05
C SER A 373 1.21 -25.68 4.36
N ALA A 374 1.04 -25.73 3.03
CA ALA A 374 0.43 -24.65 2.25
C ALA A 374 -1.08 -24.49 2.51
N GLN A 375 -1.81 -25.60 2.69
CA GLN A 375 -3.28 -25.60 2.86
C GLN A 375 -3.76 -25.78 4.31
N LYS A 376 -2.86 -25.58 5.28
CA LYS A 376 -3.02 -25.90 6.72
C LYS A 376 -4.27 -25.34 7.39
N ILE A 377 -4.83 -24.25 6.87
CA ILE A 377 -6.02 -23.58 7.42
C ILE A 377 -7.33 -24.23 6.90
N GLY A 378 -7.34 -24.73 5.66
CA GLY A 378 -8.52 -25.33 5.03
C GLY A 378 -8.68 -26.83 5.32
N LEU A 379 -7.58 -27.57 5.47
CA LEU A 379 -7.62 -29.02 5.73
C LEU A 379 -7.90 -29.36 7.20
N LYS A 380 -7.39 -28.56 8.14
CA LYS A 380 -7.59 -28.79 9.60
C LYS A 380 -9.03 -28.68 10.08
N SER A 381 -9.93 -28.07 9.31
CA SER A 381 -11.36 -28.02 9.61
C SER A 381 -12.12 -29.27 9.18
N ILE A 382 -11.50 -30.13 8.35
CA ILE A 382 -12.17 -31.26 7.68
C ILE A 382 -11.56 -32.60 8.12
N VAL A 383 -10.23 -32.65 8.31
CA VAL A 383 -9.46 -33.89 8.50
C VAL A 383 -8.43 -33.76 9.63
N GLN A 384 -8.29 -34.81 10.43
CA GLN A 384 -7.21 -35.00 11.41
C GLN A 384 -6.04 -35.73 10.73
N ILE A 385 -4.83 -35.17 10.84
CA ILE A 385 -3.62 -35.71 10.22
C ILE A 385 -2.80 -36.41 11.29
N LYS A 386 -2.41 -37.67 11.05
CA LYS A 386 -1.49 -38.45 11.89
C LYS A 386 -0.26 -38.81 11.06
N GLU A 387 0.92 -38.50 11.60
CA GLU A 387 2.20 -38.90 11.01
C GLU A 387 2.75 -40.11 11.78
N GLU A 388 3.07 -41.18 11.08
CA GLU A 388 3.80 -42.30 11.67
C GLU A 388 5.29 -41.97 11.71
N ARG A 389 5.83 -41.86 12.92
CA ARG A 389 7.19 -41.35 13.18
C ARG A 389 8.02 -42.43 13.87
N GLU A 390 9.13 -42.83 13.25
CA GLU A 390 10.14 -43.69 13.88
C GLU A 390 11.33 -42.84 14.33
N VAL A 391 11.66 -42.93 15.63
CA VAL A 391 12.77 -42.18 16.23
C VAL A 391 14.00 -43.06 16.31
N ILE A 392 15.07 -42.68 15.63
CA ILE A 392 16.34 -43.41 15.67
C ILE A 392 17.15 -42.91 16.88
N LEU A 393 17.21 -43.71 17.94
CA LEU A 393 18.11 -43.50 19.07
C LEU A 393 19.59 -43.56 18.61
N PRO A 394 20.51 -42.74 19.15
CA PRO A 394 20.44 -42.06 20.46
C PRO A 394 20.01 -40.58 20.42
N TYR A 395 19.65 -40.04 19.26
CA TYR A 395 19.25 -38.63 19.13
C TYR A 395 17.75 -38.51 18.87
N ASP A 396 17.07 -37.85 19.81
CA ASP A 396 15.64 -37.53 19.82
C ASP A 396 15.21 -36.49 18.77
N GLY A 397 16.16 -35.94 18.01
CA GLY A 397 15.93 -34.95 16.95
C GLY A 397 15.78 -35.53 15.54
N ASN A 398 16.20 -36.77 15.28
CA ASN A 398 16.09 -37.39 13.96
C ASN A 398 14.84 -38.27 13.92
N VAL A 399 13.82 -37.78 13.22
CA VAL A 399 12.54 -38.46 13.05
C VAL A 399 12.41 -38.87 11.60
N ILE A 400 12.22 -40.16 11.34
CA ILE A 400 11.83 -40.67 10.02
C ILE A 400 10.30 -40.74 10.00
N ILE A 401 9.69 -40.10 9.00
CA ILE A 401 8.25 -40.20 8.76
C ILE A 401 8.05 -41.32 7.74
N SER A 402 7.43 -42.42 8.16
CA SER A 402 7.17 -43.57 7.29
C SER A 402 5.86 -43.45 6.53
N ASP A 403 4.88 -42.72 7.07
CA ASP A 403 3.59 -42.49 6.43
C ASP A 403 2.84 -41.27 7.02
N ILE A 404 1.91 -40.72 6.21
CA ILE A 404 0.99 -39.64 6.59
C ILE A 404 -0.44 -40.14 6.37
N VAL A 405 -1.20 -40.28 7.45
CA VAL A 405 -2.58 -40.80 7.44
C VAL A 405 -3.57 -39.68 7.70
N PHE A 406 -4.60 -39.62 6.85
CA PHE A 406 -5.71 -38.69 6.93
C PHE A 406 -6.94 -39.38 7.54
N GLU A 407 -7.50 -38.83 8.62
CA GLU A 407 -8.68 -39.34 9.33
C GLU A 407 -9.81 -38.29 9.41
N ALA A 408 -11.09 -38.69 9.34
CA ALA A 408 -12.21 -37.75 9.42
C ALA A 408 -12.38 -37.18 10.84
N ILE A 409 -12.67 -35.88 10.96
CA ILE A 409 -12.99 -35.26 12.26
C ILE A 409 -14.45 -35.60 12.61
N GLY A 410 -14.69 -36.81 13.14
CA GLY A 410 -16.02 -37.23 13.59
C GLY A 410 -16.39 -38.72 13.45
N GLY A 411 -15.43 -39.64 13.36
CA GLY A 411 -15.66 -41.09 13.49
C GLY A 411 -14.95 -41.62 14.73
N ALA A 412 -15.62 -42.51 15.46
CA ALA A 412 -15.26 -43.07 16.77
C ALA A 412 -13.80 -43.58 16.92
#